data_AF-A0A7V4KMS2-F1
#
_entry.id   AF-A0A7V4KMS2-F1
#
_cell.length_a   1.000
_cell.length_b   1.000
_cell.length_c   1.000
_cell.angle_alpha   90.00
_cell.angle_beta   90.00
_cell.angle_gamma   90.00
#
_symmetry.space_group_name_H-M   'P 1'
#
loop_
_entity.id
_entity.type
_entity.pdbx_description
1 polymer ?
#
loop_
_entity_poly.entity_id
_entity_poly.type
_entity_poly.pdbx_seq_one_letter_code
_entity_poly.pdbx_strand_id
1 'polypeptide(L)'
;MTKIERLRATLAGQAVDRPPFTVWYHFGNQHSRPERTAEIHLEFFEAYDLDLLKVMNDYDYPNPEGVETIETPEDLKRIAPFDVLMTPMGNQLRAIEIIANHPESTRTSYVRYLEDEIREAFDMRRTPLQVVMKLKRQAHKKNPKKKIVRRG
;
A
#
# COMPACT_ATOMS: atom_id res chain seq x y z
N MET A 1 -21.76 18.25 -2.88
CA MET A 1 -21.54 16.88 -2.34
C MET A 1 -20.41 16.92 -1.31
N THR A 2 -20.47 16.05 -0.31
CA THR A 2 -19.33 15.79 0.58
C THR A 2 -18.20 15.12 -0.21
N LYS A 3 -16.96 15.14 0.30
CA LYS A 3 -15.80 14.49 -0.34
C LYS A 3 -16.05 13.01 -0.62
N ILE A 4 -16.65 12.31 0.35
CA ILE A 4 -16.94 10.88 0.23
C ILE A 4 -18.07 10.58 -0.75
N GLU A 5 -19.11 11.41 -0.80
CA GLU A 5 -20.17 11.30 -1.81
C GLU A 5 -19.58 11.46 -3.21
N ARG A 6 -18.73 12.47 -3.41
CA ARG A 6 -18.05 12.73 -4.69
C ARG A 6 -17.19 11.54 -5.12
N LEU A 7 -16.40 10.98 -4.21
CA LEU A 7 -15.58 9.80 -4.52
C LEU A 7 -16.44 8.60 -4.90
N ARG A 8 -17.47 8.27 -4.12
CA ARG A 8 -18.35 7.13 -4.40
C ARG A 8 -19.11 7.29 -5.72
N ALA A 9 -19.69 8.47 -5.97
CA ALA A 9 -20.36 8.77 -7.22
C ALA A 9 -19.39 8.66 -8.42
N THR A 10 -18.16 9.17 -8.27
CA THR A 10 -17.11 9.04 -9.30
C THR A 10 -16.79 7.58 -9.58
N LEU A 11 -16.53 6.77 -8.55
CA LEU A 11 -16.23 5.34 -8.68
C LEU A 11 -17.40 4.55 -9.29
N ALA A 12 -18.64 5.00 -9.05
CA ALA A 12 -19.84 4.42 -9.63
C ALA A 12 -20.16 4.95 -11.05
N GLY A 13 -19.34 5.82 -11.63
CA GLY A 13 -19.60 6.44 -12.94
C GLY A 13 -20.81 7.39 -12.97
N GLN A 14 -21.20 7.93 -11.80
CA GLN A 14 -22.32 8.85 -11.65
C GLN A 14 -21.87 10.31 -11.80
N ALA A 15 -22.83 11.20 -12.05
CA ALA A 15 -22.56 12.64 -12.13
C ALA A 15 -22.05 13.19 -10.79
N VAL A 16 -21.04 14.06 -10.86
CA VAL A 16 -20.45 14.76 -9.71
C VAL A 16 -20.43 16.28 -9.92
N ASP A 17 -20.25 17.03 -8.85
CA ASP A 17 -20.28 18.50 -8.81
C ASP A 17 -18.96 19.08 -9.36
N ARG A 18 -17.87 18.36 -9.13
CA ARG A 18 -16.56 18.52 -9.78
C ARG A 18 -15.81 17.19 -9.76
N PRO A 19 -14.80 16.99 -10.62
CA PRO A 19 -13.89 15.85 -10.49
C PRO A 19 -13.23 15.81 -9.10
N PRO A 20 -13.10 14.63 -8.47
CA PRO A 20 -12.32 14.49 -7.25
C PRO A 20 -10.81 14.63 -7.55
N PHE A 21 -10.06 15.14 -6.58
CA PHE A 21 -8.63 15.44 -6.71
C PHE A 21 -7.82 14.92 -5.51
N THR A 22 -6.64 14.37 -5.80
CA THR A 22 -5.66 13.91 -4.81
C THR A 22 -4.25 13.95 -5.39
N VAL A 23 -3.23 13.87 -4.53
CA VAL A 23 -1.81 13.94 -4.90
C VAL A 23 -1.05 12.77 -4.26
N TRP A 24 -0.09 12.23 -5.01
CA TRP A 24 0.88 11.26 -4.52
C TRP A 24 2.17 12.02 -4.22
N TYR A 25 2.56 12.10 -2.94
CA TYR A 25 3.68 12.94 -2.53
C TYR A 25 4.48 12.29 -1.40
N HIS A 26 5.79 12.16 -1.61
CA HIS A 26 6.74 11.73 -0.59
C HIS A 26 7.23 12.97 0.17
N PHE A 27 7.14 12.94 1.50
CA PHE A 27 7.52 14.08 2.35
C PHE A 27 8.99 14.04 2.76
N GLY A 28 9.68 12.93 2.51
CA GLY A 28 11.07 12.74 2.94
C GLY A 28 11.18 12.68 4.46
N ASN A 29 10.17 12.11 5.12
CA ASN A 29 10.08 12.04 6.58
C ASN A 29 10.51 10.67 7.14
N GLN A 30 11.36 9.93 6.44
CA GLN A 30 11.80 8.56 6.77
C GLN A 30 12.37 8.38 8.19
N HIS A 31 12.91 9.45 8.79
CA HIS A 31 13.48 9.46 10.14
C HIS A 31 12.56 10.10 11.19
N SER A 32 11.37 10.54 10.78
CA SER A 32 10.40 11.15 11.68
C SER A 32 9.76 10.12 12.59
N ARG A 33 9.26 10.59 13.72
CA ARG A 33 8.38 9.81 14.59
C ARG A 33 6.98 9.67 13.95
N PRO A 34 6.25 8.58 14.23
CA PRO A 34 4.97 8.28 13.58
C PRO A 34 3.92 9.38 13.77
N GLU A 35 3.91 10.06 14.91
CA GLU A 35 3.02 11.19 15.17
C GLU A 35 3.26 12.32 14.18
N ARG A 36 4.54 12.67 13.93
CA ARG A 36 4.88 13.72 12.98
C ARG A 36 4.56 13.31 11.55
N THR A 37 4.78 12.04 11.18
CA THR A 37 4.35 11.52 9.88
C THR A 37 2.84 11.66 9.69
N ALA A 38 2.05 11.32 10.70
CA ALA A 38 0.59 11.43 10.66
C ALA A 38 0.14 12.89 10.53
N GLU A 39 0.68 13.79 11.35
CA GLU A 39 0.41 15.24 11.29
C GLU A 39 0.66 15.80 9.89
N ILE A 40 1.83 15.54 9.29
CA ILE A 40 2.17 16.04 7.96
C ILE A 40 1.15 15.61 6.90
N HIS A 41 0.69 14.36 6.95
CA HIS A 41 -0.30 13.86 6.00
C HIS A 41 -1.67 14.54 6.18
N LEU A 42 -2.09 14.78 7.43
CA LEU A 42 -3.35 15.46 7.74
C LEU A 42 -3.28 16.95 7.39
N GLU A 43 -2.19 17.63 7.75
CA GLU A 43 -1.91 19.03 7.38
C GLU A 43 -1.94 19.19 5.85
N PHE A 44 -1.30 18.27 5.10
CA PHE A 44 -1.29 18.28 3.64
C PHE A 44 -2.69 18.06 3.06
N PHE A 45 -3.44 17.13 3.64
CA PHE A 45 -4.81 16.84 3.23
C PHE A 45 -5.71 18.08 3.36
N GLU A 46 -5.62 18.79 4.49
CA GLU A 46 -6.40 19.99 4.77
C GLU A 46 -5.95 21.19 3.94
N ALA A 47 -4.64 21.44 3.86
CA ALA A 47 -4.08 22.60 3.18
C ALA A 47 -4.45 22.68 1.70
N TYR A 48 -4.61 21.52 1.04
CA TYR A 48 -4.95 21.42 -0.38
C TYR A 48 -6.41 21.01 -0.63
N ASP A 49 -7.24 20.91 0.41
CA ASP A 49 -8.64 20.48 0.33
C ASP A 49 -8.83 19.19 -0.50
N LEU A 50 -7.93 18.20 -0.33
CA LEU A 50 -7.95 16.98 -1.15
C LEU A 50 -9.24 16.19 -0.93
N ASP A 51 -9.66 15.39 -1.91
CA ASP A 51 -10.84 14.53 -1.75
C ASP A 51 -10.50 13.16 -1.16
N LEU A 52 -9.24 12.73 -1.31
CA LEU A 52 -8.70 11.47 -0.83
C LEU A 52 -7.29 11.68 -0.27
N LEU A 53 -7.01 11.15 0.92
CA LEU A 53 -5.66 11.12 1.48
C LEU A 53 -4.96 9.81 1.10
N LYS A 54 -3.97 9.91 0.22
CA LYS A 54 -3.02 8.81 -0.03
C LYS A 54 -1.91 8.89 1.02
N VAL A 55 -1.92 7.97 1.99
CA VAL A 55 -0.83 7.85 2.97
C VAL A 55 0.36 7.17 2.31
N MET A 56 1.47 7.90 2.19
CA MET A 56 2.72 7.39 1.64
C MET A 56 3.57 6.79 2.76
N ASN A 57 4.22 5.66 2.46
CA ASN A 57 5.24 5.12 3.35
C ASN A 57 6.59 5.71 2.95
N ASP A 58 7.11 6.60 3.78
CA ASP A 58 8.45 7.16 3.63
C ASP A 58 9.47 6.39 4.47
N TYR A 59 9.06 5.53 5.41
CA TYR A 59 10.01 4.77 6.23
C TYR A 59 10.81 3.76 5.40
N ASP A 60 12.10 3.66 5.73
CA ASP A 60 13.01 2.76 5.06
C ASP A 60 12.57 1.30 5.17
N TYR A 61 12.88 0.54 4.13
CA TYR A 61 12.78 -0.90 4.19
C TYR A 61 13.83 -1.45 5.17
N PRO A 62 13.48 -2.41 6.05
CA PRO A 62 14.43 -2.99 6.98
C PRO A 62 15.39 -3.93 6.25
N ASN A 63 16.49 -3.37 5.77
CA ASN A 63 17.56 -4.16 5.15
C ASN A 63 18.17 -5.13 6.17
N PRO A 64 18.73 -6.26 5.70
CA PRO A 64 19.41 -7.22 6.57
C PRO A 64 20.50 -6.56 7.41
N GLU A 65 20.79 -7.11 8.59
CA GLU A 65 21.82 -6.57 9.47
C GLU A 65 23.18 -6.43 8.75
N GLY A 66 23.79 -5.25 8.89
CA GLY A 66 25.04 -4.91 8.23
C GLY A 66 24.93 -4.70 6.71
N VAL A 67 23.72 -4.56 6.16
CA VAL A 67 23.48 -4.19 4.76
C VAL A 67 22.82 -2.83 4.71
N GLU A 68 23.57 -1.82 4.27
CA GLU A 68 23.00 -0.49 4.04
C GLU A 68 22.23 -0.47 2.71
N THR A 69 22.81 -1.03 1.65
CA THR A 69 22.21 -1.10 0.31
C THR A 69 22.31 -2.52 -0.25
N ILE A 70 21.25 -2.97 -0.92
CA ILE A 70 21.25 -4.23 -1.68
C ILE A 70 21.89 -3.96 -3.05
N GLU A 71 23.12 -4.42 -3.26
CA GLU A 71 23.87 -4.15 -4.49
C GLU A 71 24.08 -5.41 -5.35
N THR A 72 24.13 -6.58 -4.70
CA THR A 72 24.46 -7.84 -5.36
C THR A 72 23.35 -8.89 -5.26
N PRO A 73 23.32 -9.91 -6.15
CA PRO A 73 22.45 -11.07 -5.99
C PRO A 73 22.66 -11.81 -4.66
N GLU A 74 23.87 -11.76 -4.10
CA GLU A 74 24.21 -12.33 -2.80
C GLU A 74 23.51 -11.57 -1.66
N ASP A 75 23.41 -10.25 -1.73
CA ASP A 75 22.69 -9.44 -0.75
C ASP A 75 21.18 -9.75 -0.75
N LEU A 76 20.59 -9.96 -1.92
CA LEU A 76 19.20 -10.39 -2.03
C LEU A 76 18.92 -11.71 -1.30
N LYS A 77 19.90 -12.64 -1.27
CA LYS A 77 19.78 -13.92 -0.55
C LYS A 77 19.77 -13.74 0.97
N ARG A 78 20.20 -12.57 1.48
CA ARG A 78 20.20 -12.22 2.91
C ARG A 78 18.87 -11.66 3.40
N ILE A 79 17.97 -11.27 2.49
CA ILE A 79 16.61 -10.84 2.85
C ILE A 79 15.89 -12.02 3.50
N ALA A 80 15.49 -11.83 4.75
CA ALA A 80 14.78 -12.82 5.54
C ALA A 80 13.46 -12.23 6.06
N PRO A 81 12.49 -13.08 6.45
CA PRO A 81 11.33 -12.61 7.19
C PRO A 81 11.76 -11.86 8.46
N PHE A 82 11.09 -10.75 8.74
CA PHE A 82 11.29 -9.94 9.93
C PHE A 82 9.94 -9.64 10.59
N ASP A 83 9.96 -9.28 11.86
CA ASP A 83 8.80 -8.75 12.54
C ASP A 83 8.61 -7.27 12.15
N VAL A 84 7.56 -6.98 11.39
CA VAL A 84 7.25 -5.62 10.90
C VAL A 84 7.16 -4.63 12.06
N LEU A 85 6.61 -5.03 13.21
CA LEU A 85 6.43 -4.13 14.36
C LEU A 85 7.75 -3.68 14.99
N MET A 86 8.82 -4.44 14.74
CA MET A 86 10.16 -4.19 15.26
C MET A 86 11.07 -3.50 14.23
N THR A 87 10.50 -2.93 13.17
CA THR A 87 11.23 -2.27 12.07
C THR A 87 10.72 -0.84 11.85
N PRO A 88 11.39 -0.01 11.02
CA PRO A 88 10.85 1.31 10.65
C PRO A 88 9.43 1.24 10.05
N MET A 89 9.07 0.14 9.38
CA MET A 89 7.71 -0.09 8.88
C MET A 89 6.67 -0.19 10.02
N GLY A 90 7.07 -0.55 11.23
CA GLY A 90 6.20 -0.50 12.41
C GLY A 90 5.79 0.94 12.77
N ASN A 91 6.65 1.93 12.51
CA ASN A 91 6.28 3.34 12.66
C ASN A 91 5.23 3.73 11.62
N GLN A 92 5.32 3.22 10.38
CA GLN A 92 4.26 3.45 9.38
C GLN A 92 2.90 2.95 9.87
N LEU A 93 2.84 1.76 10.47
CA LEU A 93 1.58 1.23 11.00
C LEU A 93 1.00 2.09 12.12
N ARG A 94 1.85 2.61 13.02
CA ARG A 94 1.44 3.56 14.07
C ARG A 94 0.95 4.88 13.48
N ALA A 95 1.62 5.41 12.46
CA ALA A 95 1.16 6.62 11.77
C ALA A 95 -0.21 6.41 11.12
N ILE A 96 -0.43 5.26 10.48
CA ILE A 96 -1.73 4.87 9.92
C ILE A 96 -2.80 4.79 11.02
N GLU A 97 -2.48 4.21 12.18
CA GLU A 97 -3.41 4.13 13.32
C GLU A 97 -3.80 5.51 13.84
N ILE A 98 -2.85 6.45 13.94
CA ILE A 98 -3.11 7.84 14.34
C ILE A 98 -4.02 8.53 13.32
N ILE A 99 -3.71 8.42 12.02
CA ILE A 99 -4.54 8.97 10.94
C ILE A 99 -5.95 8.36 11.02
N ALA A 100 -6.04 7.05 11.20
CA ALA A 100 -7.32 6.34 11.23
C ALA A 100 -8.25 6.79 12.36
N ASN A 101 -7.67 7.11 13.52
CA ASN A 101 -8.40 7.54 14.70
C ASN A 101 -8.63 9.06 14.75
N HIS A 102 -8.15 9.83 13.77
CA HIS A 102 -8.38 11.28 13.74
C HIS A 102 -9.90 11.58 13.64
N PRO A 103 -10.45 12.59 14.35
CA PRO A 103 -11.90 12.85 14.36
C PRO A 103 -12.54 13.08 12.98
N GLU A 104 -11.82 13.75 12.08
CA GLU A 104 -12.26 13.91 10.69
C GLU A 104 -12.19 12.59 9.91
N SER A 105 -11.37 11.65 10.37
CA SER A 105 -11.29 10.29 9.83
C SER A 105 -12.37 9.35 10.37
N THR A 106 -12.83 9.57 11.61
CA THR A 106 -13.88 8.76 12.27
C THR A 106 -15.30 9.14 11.85
N ARG A 107 -15.52 10.29 11.22
CA ARG A 107 -16.79 10.62 10.52
C ARG A 107 -16.91 9.85 9.20
N THR A 108 -17.28 8.57 9.27
CA THR A 108 -17.79 7.73 8.15
C THR A 108 -16.94 7.65 6.85
N SER A 109 -15.71 8.20 6.77
CA SER A 109 -15.12 8.47 5.45
C SER A 109 -13.62 8.31 5.21
N TYR A 110 -12.71 8.10 6.17
CA TYR A 110 -11.27 8.04 5.81
C TYR A 110 -10.60 6.67 5.89
N VAL A 111 -11.11 5.77 6.75
CA VAL A 111 -10.58 4.39 6.82
C VAL A 111 -11.68 3.38 6.51
N ARG A 112 -12.43 3.67 5.44
CA ARG A 112 -12.82 2.57 4.55
C ARG A 112 -11.74 2.48 3.51
N TYR A 113 -11.03 1.36 3.50
CA TYR A 113 -10.34 0.92 2.32
C TYR A 113 -11.36 0.97 1.17
N LEU A 114 -11.35 2.05 0.38
CA LEU A 114 -12.08 2.10 -0.90
C LEU A 114 -11.46 1.12 -1.90
N GLU A 115 -10.60 0.21 -1.45
CA GLU A 115 -9.93 -0.78 -2.27
C GLU A 115 -10.95 -1.62 -3.03
N ASP A 116 -12.06 -2.03 -2.41
CA ASP A 116 -13.08 -2.80 -3.11
C ASP A 116 -13.80 -1.95 -4.17
N GLU A 117 -14.24 -0.73 -3.83
CA GLU A 117 -14.89 0.18 -4.79
C GLU A 117 -13.94 0.61 -5.91
N ILE A 118 -12.68 0.90 -5.62
CA ILE A 118 -11.62 1.21 -6.60
C ILE A 118 -11.37 -0.03 -7.46
N ARG A 119 -11.21 -1.21 -6.87
CA ARG A 119 -10.98 -2.45 -7.62
C ARG A 119 -12.14 -2.77 -8.55
N GLU A 120 -13.37 -2.55 -8.09
CA GLU A 120 -14.58 -2.70 -8.87
C GLU A 120 -14.62 -1.68 -10.02
N ALA A 121 -14.41 -0.40 -9.73
CA ALA A 121 -14.46 0.68 -10.71
C ALA A 121 -13.43 0.53 -11.83
N PHE A 122 -12.22 0.04 -11.50
CA PHE A 122 -11.14 -0.15 -12.47
C PHE A 122 -11.08 -1.57 -13.08
N ASP A 123 -12.12 -2.39 -12.88
CA ASP A 123 -12.15 -3.81 -13.28
C ASP A 123 -10.90 -4.61 -12.84
N MET A 124 -10.29 -4.19 -11.73
CA MET A 124 -9.15 -4.85 -11.10
C MET A 124 -9.56 -6.11 -10.30
N ARG A 125 -10.78 -6.63 -10.57
CA ARG A 125 -11.32 -7.86 -9.97
C ARG A 125 -10.60 -9.13 -10.43
N ARG A 126 -9.68 -9.04 -11.40
CA ARG A 126 -8.71 -10.10 -11.75
C ARG A 126 -7.37 -9.47 -12.10
N THR A 127 -6.37 -9.58 -11.23
CA THR A 127 -5.51 -10.77 -11.20
C THR A 127 -4.84 -10.90 -9.83
N PRO A 128 -5.41 -11.68 -8.89
CA PRO A 128 -4.65 -12.08 -7.73
C PRO A 128 -3.56 -13.02 -8.24
N LEU A 129 -2.34 -12.82 -7.77
CA LEU A 129 -1.21 -13.74 -7.91
C LEU A 129 -1.62 -15.22 -7.75
N GLN A 130 -2.68 -15.49 -6.98
CA GLN A 130 -3.33 -16.78 -6.79
C GLN A 130 -3.87 -17.44 -8.08
N VAL A 131 -4.43 -16.70 -9.05
CA VAL A 131 -4.85 -17.28 -10.35
C VAL A 131 -3.63 -17.66 -11.18
N VAL A 132 -2.62 -16.79 -11.24
CA VAL A 132 -1.34 -17.06 -11.92
C VAL A 132 -0.64 -18.26 -11.27
N MET A 133 -0.64 -18.35 -9.94
CA MET A 133 -0.08 -19.48 -9.18
C MET A 133 -0.91 -20.76 -9.37
N LYS A 134 -2.24 -20.67 -9.47
CA LYS A 134 -3.12 -21.82 -9.74
C LYS A 134 -2.92 -22.34 -11.16
N LEU A 135 -2.77 -21.46 -12.14
CA LEU A 135 -2.44 -21.81 -13.53
C LEU A 135 -1.02 -22.39 -13.64
N LYS A 136 -0.01 -21.82 -12.95
CA LYS A 136 1.35 -22.40 -12.87
C LYS A 136 1.36 -23.79 -12.21
N ARG A 137 0.62 -23.98 -11.10
CA ARG A 137 0.47 -25.30 -10.44
C ARG A 137 -0.23 -26.32 -11.35
N GLN A 138 -1.24 -25.91 -12.10
CA GLN A 138 -1.93 -26.78 -13.07
C GLN A 138 -1.03 -27.14 -14.27
N ALA A 139 -0.22 -26.20 -14.76
CA ALA A 139 0.77 -26.45 -15.81
C ALA A 139 1.88 -27.43 -15.35
N HIS A 140 2.33 -27.33 -14.10
CA HIS A 140 3.28 -28.28 -13.50
C HIS A 140 2.69 -29.68 -13.32
N LYS A 141 1.42 -29.80 -12.91
CA LYS A 141 0.73 -31.10 -12.80
C LYS A 141 0.53 -31.78 -14.15
N LYS A 142 0.36 -31.00 -15.24
CA LYS A 142 0.20 -31.54 -16.60
C LYS A 142 1.51 -32.00 -17.24
N ASN A 143 2.68 -31.67 -16.69
CA ASN A 143 3.95 -32.17 -17.22
C ASN A 143 4.98 -32.47 -16.11
N PRO A 144 4.83 -33.60 -15.39
CA PRO A 144 5.68 -33.94 -14.24
C PRO A 144 7.11 -34.39 -14.61
N LYS A 145 7.47 -34.41 -15.90
CA LYS A 145 8.77 -34.91 -16.38
C LYS A 145 9.77 -33.77 -16.66
N LYS A 146 10.18 -33.05 -15.62
CA LYS A 146 11.55 -32.51 -15.52
C LYS A 146 12.07 -32.77 -14.10
N LYS A 147 12.22 -34.06 -13.77
CA LYS A 147 13.14 -34.47 -12.70
C LYS A 147 14.52 -33.99 -13.12
N ILE A 148 15.09 -33.10 -12.31
CA ILE A 148 16.48 -32.71 -12.38
C ILE A 148 17.32 -33.99 -12.34
N VAL A 149 17.98 -34.28 -13.46
CA VAL A 149 19.04 -35.28 -13.53
C VAL A 149 20.19 -34.71 -12.70
N ARG A 150 20.48 -35.31 -11.54
CA ARG A 150 21.78 -35.10 -10.88
C ARG A 150 22.86 -35.65 -11.80
N ARG A 151 23.78 -34.79 -12.24
CA ARG A 151 25.04 -35.19 -12.85
C ARG A 151 26.15 -34.93 -11.83
N GLY A 152 26.96 -35.97 -11.58
CA GLY A 152 28.28 -35.92 -10.94
C GLY A 152 28.24 -35.85 -9.44
#